data_AF-A0AAU3FXQ3-F1
#
_entry.id   AF-A0AAU3FXQ3-F1
#
_cell.length_a   1.000
_cell.length_b   1.000
_cell.length_c   1.000
_cell.angle_alpha   90.00
_cell.angle_beta   90.00
_cell.angle_gamma   90.00
#
_symmetry.space_group_name_H-M   'P 1'
#
loop_
_entity.id
_entity.type
_entity.pdbx_description
1 polymer ?
#
loop_
_entity_poly.entity_id
_entity_poly.type
_entity_poly.pdbx_seq_one_letter_code
_entity_poly.pdbx_strand_id
1 'polypeptide(L)'
;MTARTESAVRLVILLAIGTMAGAAAFTHVHDLSVTHGQPNWIGWANAVAVELMAIYLGLELRARRRTRRPVGLVASLLVAFALLSLAAQVAEAEPSVWGWTVAAVPSLAFLALVKVVLSNTPATPPAPEPDQPPTDRYEAPEQATTDPDPEHPAAPAPPTVPAPAVVPALAVPAPAVVLPPRGVIRSNRPHVVGIIR
;
A
#
# COMPACT_ATOMS: atom_id res chain seq x y z
N MET A 1 1.59 -32.24 -17.64
CA MET A 1 2.41 -31.04 -17.36
C MET A 1 3.06 -31.21 -16.00
N THR A 2 4.36 -30.91 -15.87
CA THR A 2 5.03 -30.88 -14.56
C THR A 2 4.59 -29.63 -13.80
N ALA A 3 4.62 -29.64 -12.47
CA ALA A 3 4.27 -28.48 -11.63
C ALA A 3 5.03 -27.20 -12.05
N ARG A 4 6.28 -27.36 -12.51
CA ARG A 4 7.11 -26.27 -13.04
C ARG A 4 6.54 -25.66 -14.34
N THR A 5 6.05 -26.48 -15.27
CA THR A 5 5.39 -25.97 -16.48
C THR A 5 4.09 -25.25 -16.16
N GLU A 6 3.31 -25.73 -15.20
CA GLU A 6 2.09 -25.03 -14.77
C GLU A 6 2.39 -23.68 -14.12
N SER A 7 3.39 -23.61 -13.22
CA SER A 7 3.83 -22.35 -12.63
C SER A 7 4.38 -21.37 -13.67
N ALA A 8 5.16 -21.85 -14.64
CA ALA A 8 5.69 -21.03 -15.72
C ALA A 8 4.57 -20.45 -16.59
N VAL A 9 3.58 -21.27 -16.96
CA VAL A 9 2.42 -20.82 -17.73
C VAL A 9 1.60 -19.79 -16.94
N ARG A 10 1.33 -20.03 -15.65
CA ARG A 10 0.65 -19.06 -14.79
C ARG A 10 1.42 -17.73 -14.74
N LEU A 11 2.75 -17.77 -14.58
CA LEU A 11 3.58 -16.56 -14.55
C LEU A 11 3.51 -15.79 -15.87
N VAL A 12 3.61 -16.48 -17.01
CA VAL A 12 3.51 -15.86 -18.34
C VAL A 12 2.15 -15.20 -18.54
N ILE A 13 1.05 -15.86 -18.16
CA ILE A 13 -0.30 -15.30 -18.24
C ILE A 13 -0.40 -14.03 -17.38
N LEU A 14 0.08 -14.08 -16.14
CA LEU A 14 0.05 -12.94 -15.22
C LEU A 14 0.90 -11.76 -15.74
N LEU A 15 2.07 -12.03 -16.32
CA LEU A 15 2.90 -11.00 -16.95
C LEU A 15 2.19 -10.39 -18.17
N ALA A 16 1.60 -11.20 -19.04
CA ALA A 16 0.89 -10.71 -20.22
C ALA A 16 -0.29 -9.80 -19.85
N ILE A 17 -1.14 -10.25 -18.92
CA ILE A 17 -2.27 -9.45 -18.41
C ILE A 17 -1.76 -8.16 -17.76
N GLY A 18 -0.68 -8.26 -16.96
CA GLY A 18 -0.12 -7.12 -16.25
C GLY A 18 0.48 -6.07 -17.13
N THR A 19 1.22 -6.47 -18.15
CA THR A 19 1.79 -5.55 -19.13
C THR A 19 0.69 -4.82 -19.89
N MET A 20 -0.35 -5.54 -20.34
CA MET A 20 -1.45 -4.91 -21.08
C MET A 20 -2.31 -3.98 -20.21
N ALA A 21 -2.71 -4.44 -19.02
CA ALA A 21 -3.50 -3.65 -18.10
C ALA A 21 -2.70 -2.45 -17.57
N GLY A 22 -1.41 -2.65 -17.29
CA GLY A 22 -0.48 -1.58 -16.93
C GLY A 22 -0.35 -0.56 -18.05
N ALA A 23 -0.08 -0.97 -19.29
CA ALA A 23 0.02 -0.04 -20.41
C ALA A 23 -1.23 0.84 -20.54
N ALA A 24 -2.42 0.26 -20.43
CA ALA A 24 -3.67 1.01 -20.46
C ALA A 24 -3.81 2.00 -19.28
N ALA A 25 -3.48 1.58 -18.05
CA ALA A 25 -3.55 2.47 -16.88
C ALA A 25 -2.63 3.70 -17.04
N PHE A 26 -1.39 3.47 -17.49
CA PHE A 26 -0.43 4.56 -17.71
C PHE A 26 -0.88 5.52 -18.83
N THR A 27 -1.43 5.00 -19.93
CA THR A 27 -1.89 5.86 -21.03
C THR A 27 -3.06 6.73 -20.63
N HIS A 28 -4.04 6.22 -19.87
CA HIS A 28 -5.18 7.03 -19.41
C HIS A 28 -4.77 8.10 -18.40
N VAL A 29 -3.82 7.84 -17.49
CA VAL A 29 -3.35 8.92 -16.58
C VAL A 29 -2.58 9.99 -17.36
N HIS A 30 -1.82 9.57 -18.38
CA HIS A 30 -1.11 10.47 -19.28
C HIS A 30 -2.09 11.35 -20.09
N ASP A 31 -3.01 10.72 -20.80
CA ASP A 31 -3.94 11.38 -21.72
C ASP A 31 -4.87 12.31 -20.96
N LEU A 32 -5.36 11.91 -19.78
CA LEU A 32 -6.09 12.79 -18.88
C LEU A 32 -5.26 14.02 -18.50
N SER A 33 -4.01 13.84 -18.09
CA SER A 33 -3.14 14.94 -17.69
C SER A 33 -2.92 15.93 -18.84
N VAL A 34 -2.64 15.43 -20.04
CA VAL A 34 -2.40 16.25 -21.24
C VAL A 34 -3.67 16.97 -21.66
N THR A 35 -4.82 16.29 -21.61
CA THR A 35 -6.14 16.88 -21.91
C THR A 35 -6.48 18.03 -20.96
N HIS A 36 -5.96 17.99 -19.72
CA HIS A 36 -6.12 19.05 -18.72
C HIS A 36 -4.98 20.08 -18.73
N GLY A 37 -4.23 20.19 -19.84
CA GLY A 37 -3.27 21.26 -20.09
C GLY A 37 -1.86 21.01 -19.56
N GLN A 38 -1.54 19.79 -19.12
CA GLN A 38 -0.16 19.43 -18.80
C GLN A 38 0.67 19.19 -20.08
N PRO A 39 1.95 19.59 -20.10
CA PRO A 39 2.88 19.17 -21.14
C PRO A 39 3.00 17.64 -21.22
N ASN A 40 3.23 17.09 -22.42
CA ASN A 40 3.33 15.65 -22.67
C ASN A 40 4.30 14.92 -21.71
N TRP A 41 5.47 15.50 -21.44
CA TRP A 41 6.44 14.88 -20.52
C TRP A 41 5.95 14.88 -19.05
N ILE A 42 5.16 15.89 -18.66
CA ILE A 42 4.53 15.95 -17.33
C ILE A 42 3.39 14.93 -17.24
N GLY A 43 2.63 14.71 -18.31
CA GLY A 43 1.64 13.63 -18.37
C GLY A 43 2.26 12.27 -18.06
N TRP A 44 3.43 11.97 -18.66
CA TRP A 44 4.15 10.72 -18.37
C TRP A 44 4.68 10.68 -16.95
N ALA A 45 5.22 11.79 -16.43
CA ALA A 45 5.68 11.86 -15.05
C ALA A 45 4.54 11.61 -14.04
N ASN A 46 3.36 12.17 -14.28
CA ASN A 46 2.17 11.96 -13.47
C ASN A 46 1.71 10.50 -13.51
N ALA A 47 1.64 9.91 -14.71
CA ALA A 47 1.29 8.50 -14.88
C ALA A 47 2.24 7.59 -14.09
N VAL A 48 3.55 7.78 -14.26
CA VAL A 48 4.57 7.03 -13.54
C VAL A 48 4.44 7.21 -12.02
N ALA A 49 4.24 8.44 -11.54
CA ALA A 49 4.13 8.72 -10.11
C ALA A 49 2.91 8.05 -9.48
N VAL A 50 1.74 8.12 -10.13
CA VAL A 50 0.50 7.53 -9.62
C VAL A 50 0.58 6.01 -9.60
N GLU A 51 1.00 5.41 -10.71
CA GLU A 51 1.01 3.95 -10.88
C GLU A 51 2.10 3.26 -10.04
N LEU A 52 3.33 3.80 -10.04
CA LEU A 52 4.41 3.23 -9.22
C LEU A 52 4.16 3.41 -7.72
N MET A 53 3.52 4.51 -7.31
CA MET A 53 3.18 4.71 -5.90
C MET A 53 2.15 3.68 -5.43
N ALA A 54 1.14 3.34 -6.24
CA ALA A 54 0.21 2.27 -5.90
C ALA A 54 0.93 0.92 -5.72
N ILE A 55 1.84 0.56 -6.62
CA ILE A 55 2.62 -0.68 -6.52
C ILE A 55 3.50 -0.67 -5.26
N TYR A 56 4.23 0.43 -5.02
CA TYR A 56 5.08 0.59 -3.84
C TYR A 56 4.29 0.47 -2.54
N LEU A 57 3.14 1.15 -2.44
CA LEU A 57 2.28 1.09 -1.26
C LEU A 57 1.71 -0.32 -1.05
N GLY A 58 1.44 -1.07 -2.11
CA GLY A 58 1.08 -2.49 -2.01
C GLY A 58 2.20 -3.35 -1.43
N LEU A 59 3.44 -3.14 -1.88
CA LEU A 59 4.63 -3.82 -1.35
C LEU A 59 4.87 -3.46 0.12
N GLU A 60 4.80 -2.17 0.46
CA GLU A 60 4.97 -1.67 1.82
C GLU A 60 3.85 -2.19 2.74
N LEU A 61 2.60 -2.26 2.26
CA LEU A 61 1.48 -2.84 3.00
C LEU A 61 1.75 -4.32 3.32
N ARG A 62 2.27 -5.10 2.36
CA ARG A 62 2.66 -6.49 2.57
C ARG A 62 3.79 -6.60 3.59
N ALA A 63 4.82 -5.75 3.48
CA ALA A 63 5.96 -5.72 4.39
C ALA A 63 5.51 -5.45 5.84
N ARG A 64 4.68 -4.42 6.05
CA ARG A 64 4.14 -4.08 7.37
C ARG A 64 3.26 -5.17 7.96
N ARG A 65 2.44 -5.84 7.15
CA ARG A 65 1.63 -6.99 7.59
C ARG A 65 2.51 -8.13 8.09
N ARG A 66 3.64 -8.42 7.42
CA ARG A 66 4.60 -9.45 7.85
C ARG A 66 5.26 -9.12 9.19
N THR A 67 5.57 -7.85 9.44
CA THR A 67 6.22 -7.40 10.67
C THR A 67 5.25 -6.91 11.74
N ARG A 68 3.93 -7.16 11.60
CA ARG A 68 2.87 -6.68 12.51
C ARG A 68 2.92 -5.17 12.82
N ARG A 69 3.32 -4.36 11.84
CA ARG A 69 3.37 -2.89 11.94
C ARG A 69 2.03 -2.26 11.54
N PRO A 70 1.71 -1.03 12.02
CA PRO A 70 0.46 -0.36 11.68
C PRO A 70 0.35 -0.09 10.17
N VAL A 71 -0.79 -0.48 9.59
CA VAL A 71 -1.06 -0.44 8.15
C VAL A 71 -1.99 0.70 7.71
N GLY A 72 -2.67 1.38 8.63
CA GLY A 72 -3.77 2.31 8.32
C GLY A 72 -3.44 3.34 7.25
N LEU A 73 -2.39 4.14 7.46
CA LEU A 73 -1.97 5.18 6.51
C LEU A 73 -1.52 4.62 5.17
N VAL A 74 -0.80 3.48 5.16
CA VAL A 74 -0.33 2.88 3.90
C VAL A 74 -1.50 2.32 3.11
N ALA A 75 -2.44 1.68 3.79
CA ALA A 75 -3.65 1.16 3.17
C ALA A 75 -4.54 2.29 2.62
N SER A 76 -4.69 3.41 3.35
CA SER A 76 -5.48 4.55 2.87
C SER A 76 -4.84 5.20 1.65
N LEU A 77 -3.52 5.40 1.66
CA LEU A 77 -2.79 5.91 0.50
C LEU A 77 -2.91 4.96 -0.69
N LEU A 78 -2.77 3.64 -0.47
CA LEU A 78 -2.92 2.65 -1.53
C LEU A 78 -4.29 2.75 -2.20
N VAL A 79 -5.36 2.85 -1.40
CA VAL A 79 -6.72 3.04 -1.92
C VAL A 79 -6.84 4.35 -2.67
N ALA A 80 -6.28 5.45 -2.17
CA ALA A 80 -6.33 6.75 -2.83
C ALA A 80 -5.65 6.72 -4.22
N PHE A 81 -4.45 6.16 -4.33
CA PHE A 81 -3.74 6.04 -5.61
C PHE A 81 -4.44 5.08 -6.57
N ALA A 82 -4.99 3.97 -6.07
CA ALA A 82 -5.79 3.06 -6.90
C ALA A 82 -7.06 3.74 -7.45
N LEU A 83 -7.74 4.55 -6.63
CA LEU A 83 -8.90 5.32 -7.07
C LEU A 83 -8.53 6.41 -8.07
N LEU A 84 -7.37 7.04 -7.93
CA LEU A 84 -6.88 8.04 -8.89
C LEU A 84 -6.61 7.42 -10.26
N SER A 85 -5.99 6.24 -10.31
CA SER A 85 -5.79 5.45 -11.54
C SER A 85 -7.11 5.07 -12.20
N LEU A 86 -8.07 4.57 -11.40
CA LEU A 86 -9.41 4.23 -11.87
C LEU A 86 -10.17 5.45 -12.40
N ALA A 87 -10.07 6.59 -11.69
CA ALA A 87 -10.73 7.82 -12.10
C ALA A 87 -10.23 8.32 -13.46
N ALA A 88 -8.96 8.11 -13.80
CA ALA A 88 -8.44 8.50 -15.11
C ALA A 88 -9.10 7.73 -16.26
N GLN A 89 -9.25 6.42 -16.10
CA GLN A 89 -10.00 5.60 -17.07
C GLN A 89 -11.47 6.03 -17.19
N VAL A 90 -12.13 6.27 -16.06
CA VAL A 90 -13.55 6.68 -16.04
C VAL A 90 -13.74 8.06 -16.66
N ALA A 91 -12.79 8.98 -16.46
CA ALA A 91 -12.86 10.35 -16.98
C ALA A 91 -12.70 10.43 -18.50
N GLU A 92 -11.97 9.49 -19.12
CA GLU A 92 -11.82 9.42 -20.58
C GLU A 92 -12.93 8.62 -21.27
N ALA A 93 -13.69 7.84 -20.52
CA ALA A 93 -14.76 7.03 -21.05
C ALA A 93 -15.96 7.85 -21.50
N GLU A 94 -16.78 7.28 -22.39
CA GLU A 94 -18.10 7.83 -22.70
C GLU A 94 -18.92 7.99 -21.41
N PRO A 95 -19.61 9.13 -21.20
CA PRO A 95 -20.37 9.42 -19.98
C PRO A 95 -21.68 8.62 -19.92
N SER A 96 -21.54 7.31 -19.83
CA SER A 96 -22.62 6.34 -19.70
C SER A 96 -22.26 5.30 -18.64
N VAL A 97 -23.27 4.67 -18.03
CA VAL A 97 -23.05 3.61 -17.04
C VAL A 97 -22.19 2.48 -17.61
N TRP A 98 -22.40 2.14 -18.89
CA TRP A 98 -21.61 1.12 -19.58
C TRP A 98 -20.20 1.60 -19.93
N GLY A 99 -20.03 2.86 -20.34
CA GLY A 99 -18.72 3.45 -20.58
C GLY A 99 -17.84 3.38 -19.33
N TRP A 100 -18.36 3.81 -18.18
CA TRP A 100 -17.62 3.75 -16.92
C TRP A 100 -17.35 2.32 -16.44
N THR A 101 -18.31 1.42 -16.60
CA THR A 101 -18.16 0.01 -16.19
C THR A 101 -17.07 -0.68 -17.01
N VAL A 102 -17.09 -0.51 -18.33
CA VAL A 102 -16.08 -1.10 -19.23
C VAL A 102 -14.72 -0.45 -19.01
N ALA A 103 -14.66 0.86 -18.79
CA ALA A 103 -13.42 1.58 -18.50
C ALA A 103 -12.78 1.16 -17.17
N ALA A 104 -13.55 0.65 -16.20
CA ALA A 104 -13.00 0.15 -14.93
C ALA A 104 -12.28 -1.21 -15.07
N VAL A 105 -12.56 -1.97 -16.13
CA VAL A 105 -12.06 -3.35 -16.30
C VAL A 105 -10.53 -3.44 -16.25
N PRO A 106 -9.74 -2.60 -16.97
CA PRO A 106 -8.29 -2.68 -16.95
C PRO A 106 -7.72 -2.44 -15.53
N SER A 107 -8.19 -1.42 -14.82
CA SER A 107 -7.82 -1.15 -13.42
C SER A 107 -8.08 -2.33 -12.50
N LEU A 108 -9.29 -2.91 -12.59
CA LEU A 108 -9.68 -4.01 -11.72
C LEU A 108 -8.85 -5.27 -12.01
N ALA A 109 -8.58 -5.54 -13.29
CA ALA A 109 -7.69 -6.63 -13.70
C ALA A 109 -6.26 -6.41 -13.18
N PHE A 110 -5.73 -5.19 -13.28
CA PHE A 110 -4.41 -4.84 -12.77
C PHE A 110 -4.35 -4.97 -11.23
N LEU A 111 -5.33 -4.47 -10.50
CA LEU A 111 -5.36 -4.56 -9.04
C LEU A 111 -5.48 -6.01 -8.57
N ALA A 112 -6.31 -6.81 -9.24
CA ALA A 112 -6.42 -8.24 -8.98
C ALA A 112 -5.09 -8.96 -9.24
N LEU A 113 -4.42 -8.63 -10.34
CA LEU A 113 -3.10 -9.16 -10.66
C LEU A 113 -2.06 -8.77 -9.60
N VAL A 114 -1.94 -7.48 -9.27
CA VAL A 114 -1.01 -6.99 -8.25
C VAL A 114 -1.27 -7.70 -6.94
N LYS A 115 -2.53 -7.87 -6.53
CA LYS A 115 -2.90 -8.66 -5.35
C LYS A 115 -2.41 -10.10 -5.46
N VAL A 116 -2.63 -10.78 -6.58
CA VAL A 116 -2.19 -12.17 -6.81
C VAL A 116 -0.67 -12.29 -6.75
N VAL A 117 0.06 -11.38 -7.40
CA VAL A 117 1.53 -11.35 -7.40
C VAL A 117 2.07 -11.07 -5.99
N LEU A 118 1.45 -10.14 -5.27
CA LEU A 118 1.81 -9.81 -3.90
C LEU A 118 1.35 -10.84 -2.87
N SER A 119 0.35 -11.67 -3.16
CA SER A 119 -0.09 -12.73 -2.24
C SER A 119 0.68 -14.03 -2.45
N ASN A 120 1.16 -14.30 -3.67
CA ASN A 120 1.95 -15.49 -3.94
C ASN A 120 3.27 -15.43 -3.16
N THR A 121 3.44 -16.34 -2.22
CA THR A 121 4.69 -16.62 -1.55
C THR A 121 5.13 -17.99 -2.08
N PRO A 122 6.30 -18.12 -2.74
CA PRO A 122 6.83 -19.43 -3.07
C PRO A 122 6.91 -20.24 -1.78
N ALA A 123 6.38 -21.47 -1.79
CA ALA A 123 6.63 -22.39 -0.70
C ALA A 123 8.14 -22.59 -0.62
N THR A 124 8.77 -22.08 0.44
CA THR A 124 10.15 -22.47 0.79
C THR A 124 10.11 -23.99 0.98
N PRO A 125 10.87 -24.79 0.20
CA PRO A 125 11.01 -26.21 0.51
C PRO A 125 11.50 -26.33 1.95
N PRO A 126 10.97 -27.25 2.77
CA PRO A 126 11.53 -27.50 4.09
C PRO A 126 13.04 -27.68 3.95
N ALA A 127 13.83 -26.97 4.75
CA ALA A 127 15.24 -27.28 4.86
C ALA A 127 15.36 -28.77 5.24
N PRO A 128 16.32 -29.54 4.69
CA PRO A 128 16.56 -30.89 5.15
C PRO A 128 16.74 -30.86 6.66
N GLU A 129 15.83 -31.51 7.38
CA GLU A 129 15.96 -31.70 8.81
C GLU A 129 17.26 -32.50 9.04
N PRO A 130 18.18 -32.03 9.89
CA PRO A 130 19.35 -32.83 10.23
C PRO A 130 18.85 -34.16 10.78
N ASP A 131 19.36 -35.27 10.24
CA ASP A 131 19.14 -36.63 10.77
C ASP A 131 19.25 -36.61 12.29
N GLN A 132 18.11 -36.65 12.98
CA GLN A 132 18.10 -36.94 14.40
C GLN A 132 18.47 -38.42 14.53
N PRO A 133 19.55 -38.77 15.25
CA PRO A 133 19.90 -40.16 15.47
C PRO A 133 18.75 -40.86 16.23
N PRO A 134 18.53 -42.17 16.00
CA PRO A 134 17.44 -42.89 16.64
C PRO A 134 17.55 -42.77 18.16
N THR A 135 16.54 -42.17 18.80
CA THR A 135 16.37 -42.28 20.24
C THR A 135 15.97 -43.72 20.53
N ASP A 136 16.93 -44.51 21.00
CA ASP A 136 16.68 -45.85 21.52
C ASP A 136 15.57 -45.79 22.57
N ARG A 137 14.55 -46.62 22.35
CA ARG A 137 13.51 -46.94 23.33
C ARG A 137 14.17 -47.40 24.62
N TYR A 138 14.11 -46.59 25.66
CA TYR A 138 14.11 -47.12 27.03
C TYR A 138 12.66 -47.29 27.46
N GLU A 139 12.23 -48.55 27.44
CA GLU A 139 11.05 -49.02 28.16
C GLU A 139 11.52 -49.52 29.54
N ALA A 140 11.04 -48.89 30.61
CA ALA A 140 11.11 -49.41 31.97
C ALA A 140 9.92 -48.85 32.80
N PRO A 141 9.33 -49.63 33.72
CA PRO A 141 7.89 -49.61 33.97
C PRO A 141 7.44 -48.72 35.13
N GLU A 142 6.22 -48.19 34.96
CA GLU A 142 5.13 -47.94 35.92
C GLU A 142 5.43 -47.90 37.43
N GLN A 143 5.13 -46.77 38.08
CA GLN A 143 4.46 -46.77 39.39
C GLN A 143 3.75 -45.45 39.75
N ALA A 144 2.41 -45.54 39.79
CA ALA A 144 1.46 -45.00 40.77
C ALA A 144 1.49 -43.51 41.21
N THR A 145 0.50 -42.77 40.69
CA THR A 145 -0.62 -42.12 41.43
C THR A 145 -0.30 -41.38 42.74
N THR A 146 -0.46 -40.05 42.75
CA THR A 146 -1.56 -39.33 43.46
C THR A 146 -1.43 -37.81 43.28
N ASP A 147 -2.52 -37.18 42.88
CA ASP A 147 -2.89 -35.78 43.17
C ASP A 147 -4.30 -35.90 43.81
N PRO A 148 -4.65 -35.14 44.87
CA PRO A 148 -5.08 -33.74 44.70
C PRO A 148 -4.66 -32.75 45.82
N ASP A 149 -4.42 -31.51 45.40
CA ASP A 149 -4.60 -30.21 46.11
C ASP A 149 -5.87 -30.19 47.00
N PRO A 150 -5.98 -29.48 48.16
CA PRO A 150 -5.93 -28.00 48.20
C PRO A 150 -5.41 -27.35 49.51
N GLU A 151 -4.82 -26.15 49.45
CA GLU A 151 -5.08 -25.11 50.46
C GLU A 151 -4.64 -23.68 50.04
N HIS A 152 -5.64 -22.83 49.82
CA HIS A 152 -5.56 -21.37 49.74
C HIS A 152 -6.03 -20.80 51.09
N PRO A 153 -5.28 -19.91 51.77
CA PRO A 153 -5.65 -18.47 51.82
C PRO A 153 -4.42 -17.54 52.00
N ALA A 154 -4.37 -16.24 51.69
CA ALA A 154 -5.33 -15.22 51.28
C ALA A 154 -4.53 -14.03 50.69
N ALA A 155 -5.15 -13.27 49.79
CA ALA A 155 -4.83 -11.86 49.57
C ALA A 155 -5.95 -11.01 50.20
N PRO A 156 -5.63 -9.86 50.81
CA PRO A 156 -6.23 -8.65 50.24
C PRO A 156 -5.40 -7.35 50.33
N ALA A 157 -5.71 -6.47 49.37
CA ALA A 157 -5.69 -4.99 49.36
C ALA A 157 -4.50 -4.23 48.72
N PRO A 158 -4.74 -3.57 47.56
CA PRO A 158 -4.28 -2.22 47.22
C PRO A 158 -5.41 -1.18 47.48
N PRO A 159 -5.26 0.15 47.27
CA PRO A 159 -4.10 0.98 46.89
C PRO A 159 -3.88 2.20 47.84
N THR A 160 -2.77 2.92 47.69
CA THR A 160 -2.68 4.32 48.18
C THR A 160 -2.28 5.22 47.02
N VAL A 161 -3.22 6.05 46.59
CA VAL A 161 -3.04 7.12 45.60
C VAL A 161 -2.83 8.44 46.38
N PRO A 162 -1.76 9.19 46.13
CA PRO A 162 -1.76 10.63 46.39
C PRO A 162 -2.22 11.38 45.13
N ALA A 163 -3.20 12.26 45.35
CA ALA A 163 -3.80 13.18 44.39
C ALA A 163 -2.82 14.30 43.95
N PRO A 164 -3.17 15.14 42.95
CA PRO A 164 -2.24 15.74 42.00
C PRO A 164 -1.56 17.02 42.51
N ALA A 165 -0.29 17.21 42.16
CA ALA A 165 0.37 18.50 42.26
C ALA A 165 -0.02 19.38 41.05
N VAL A 166 -0.72 20.47 41.34
CA VAL A 166 -0.97 21.57 40.42
C VAL A 166 0.36 22.27 40.12
N VAL A 167 0.70 22.40 38.84
CA VAL A 167 1.79 23.27 38.37
C VAL A 167 1.25 24.19 37.27
N PRO A 168 1.62 25.49 37.25
CA PRO A 168 0.86 26.54 36.56
C PRO A 168 0.95 26.47 35.04
N ALA A 169 -0.11 26.95 34.39
CA ALA A 169 -0.19 27.16 32.95
C ALA A 169 0.94 28.07 32.46
N LEU A 170 1.82 27.53 31.61
CA LEU A 170 2.75 28.32 30.83
C LEU A 170 1.97 29.12 29.78
N ALA A 171 2.18 30.43 29.79
CA ALA A 171 1.56 31.40 28.90
C ALA A 171 1.82 31.06 27.42
N VAL A 172 0.75 31.07 26.64
CA VAL A 172 0.78 30.98 25.17
C VAL A 172 1.28 32.33 24.62
N PRO A 173 2.38 32.39 23.85
CA PRO A 173 2.69 33.58 23.07
C PRO A 173 1.78 33.66 21.84
N ALA A 174 1.18 34.83 21.63
CA ALA A 174 0.29 35.14 20.50
C ALA A 174 1.00 34.95 19.13
N PRO A 175 0.25 34.62 18.06
CA PRO A 175 0.83 34.46 16.73
C PRO A 175 1.29 35.81 16.17
N ALA A 176 2.58 35.90 15.85
CA ALA A 176 3.12 36.98 15.05
C ALA A 176 2.54 36.92 13.63
N VAL A 177 1.94 38.03 13.20
CA VAL A 177 1.47 38.22 11.82
C VAL A 177 2.67 38.18 10.88
N VAL A 178 2.73 37.15 10.04
CA VAL A 178 3.70 37.08 8.92
C VAL A 178 3.15 37.90 7.77
N LEU A 179 3.78 39.06 7.49
CA LEU A 179 3.53 39.82 6.27
C LEU A 179 4.01 39.03 5.03
N PRO A 180 3.26 39.00 3.92
CA PRO A 180 3.75 38.40 2.68
C PRO A 180 4.89 39.22 2.08
N PRO A 181 5.91 38.58 1.47
CA PRO A 181 7.00 39.29 0.80
C PRO A 181 6.46 40.09 -0.40
N ARG A 182 6.71 41.40 -0.38
CA ARG A 182 6.55 42.29 -1.52
C ARG A 182 7.56 41.91 -2.60
N GLY A 183 7.07 41.60 -3.80
CA GLY A 183 7.85 41.70 -5.03
C GLY A 183 8.14 40.38 -5.73
N VAL A 184 7.17 39.89 -6.51
CA VAL A 184 7.50 39.15 -7.73
C VAL A 184 7.38 40.14 -8.88
N ILE A 185 8.53 40.49 -9.45
CA ILE A 185 8.63 41.28 -10.68
C ILE A 185 7.90 40.51 -11.78
N ARG A 186 6.81 41.09 -12.28
CA ARG A 186 6.05 40.58 -13.42
C ARG A 186 6.96 40.68 -14.65
N SER A 187 7.45 39.54 -15.16
CA SER A 187 8.23 39.51 -16.40
C SER A 187 7.38 40.02 -17.56
N ASN A 188 7.72 41.21 -18.05
CA ASN A 188 7.13 41.85 -19.21
C ASN A 188 7.50 41.03 -20.47
N ARG A 189 6.56 40.26 -21.03
CA ARG A 189 6.71 39.69 -22.37
C ARG A 189 6.31 40.77 -23.39
N PRO A 190 7.18 41.15 -24.33
CA PRO A 190 6.76 42.05 -25.41
C PRO A 190 5.76 41.34 -26.32
N HIS A 191 4.61 41.97 -26.52
CA HIS A 191 3.66 41.63 -27.57
C HIS A 191 4.34 41.82 -28.93
N VAL A 192 4.59 40.73 -29.66
CA VAL A 192 4.89 40.81 -31.09
C VAL A 192 3.58 41.12 -31.81
N VAL A 193 3.38 42.40 -32.09
CA VAL A 193 2.34 42.88 -33.00
C VAL A 193 2.74 42.45 -34.40
N GLY A 194 1.96 41.53 -34.98
CA GLY A 194 2.03 41.20 -36.40
C GLY A 194 1.63 42.43 -37.21
N ILE A 195 2.56 42.96 -38.00
CA ILE A 195 2.29 43.99 -39.00
C ILE A 195 1.88 43.26 -40.29
N ILE A 196 0.66 43.57 -40.72
CA ILE A 196 0.09 43.22 -42.01
C ILE A 196 0.80 44.08 -43.07
N ARG A 197 1.38 43.44 -44.09
CA ARG A 197 1.55 44.00 -45.44
C ARG A 197 1.55 42.88 -46.47
#